data_AF-A0A7K1CJ80-F1
#
_entry.id   AF-A0A7K1CJ80-F1
#
_cell.length_a   1.000
_cell.length_b   1.000
_cell.length_c   1.000
_cell.angle_alpha   90.00
_cell.angle_beta   90.00
_cell.angle_gamma   90.00
#
_symmetry.space_group_name_H-M   'P 1'
#
loop_
_entity.id
_entity.type
_entity.pdbx_description
1 polymer ?
#
loop_
_entity_poly.entity_id
_entity_poly.type
_entity_poly.pdbx_seq_one_letter_code
_entity_poly.pdbx_strand_id
1 'polypeptide(L)' 'PGEVVVTAGGVRIWGGKDVPSQLPFHASFLYSRNVVNLLSLFTTPAKDDQKVAFNLDFEDEIINGAAVTHAGSRRGAK' A
#
# COMPACT_ATOMS: atom_id res chain seq x y z
N PRO A 1 -17.84 -10.70 -11.59
CA PRO A 1 -17.33 -9.75 -10.55
C PRO A 1 -18.03 -8.40 -10.69
N GLY A 2 -18.53 -7.83 -9.59
CA GLY A 2 -19.34 -6.60 -9.59
C GLY A 2 -20.84 -6.81 -9.75
N GLU A 3 -21.32 -8.06 -9.79
CA GLU A 3 -22.72 -8.39 -10.03
C GLU A 3 -23.43 -8.82 -8.74
N VAL A 4 -24.75 -8.64 -8.72
CA VAL A 4 -25.64 -9.21 -7.70
C VAL A 4 -26.37 -10.40 -8.32
N VAL A 5 -26.16 -11.60 -7.76
CA VAL A 5 -26.91 -12.80 -8.17
C VAL A 5 -28.02 -13.03 -7.15
N VAL A 6 -29.25 -13.26 -7.63
CA VAL A 6 -30.39 -13.62 -6.78
C VAL A 6 -30.65 -15.11 -6.90
N THR A 7 -30.65 -15.81 -5.77
CA THR A 7 -30.99 -17.24 -5.72
C THR A 7 -32.51 -17.43 -5.86
N ALA A 8 -32.95 -18.63 -6.23
CA ALA A 8 -34.37 -18.97 -6.34
C ALA A 8 -35.14 -18.76 -5.01
N GLY A 9 -34.45 -18.82 -3.86
CA GLY A 9 -35.00 -18.53 -2.53
C GLY A 9 -34.96 -17.04 -2.12
N GLY A 10 -34.63 -16.12 -3.03
CA GLY A 10 -34.64 -14.67 -2.78
C GLY A 10 -33.37 -14.10 -2.14
N VAL A 11 -32.35 -14.91 -1.84
CA VAL A 11 -31.06 -14.42 -1.31
C VAL A 11 -30.29 -13.67 -2.38
N ARG A 12 -29.80 -12.47 -2.07
CA ARG A 12 -28.93 -11.66 -2.94
C ARG A 12 -27.47 -11.85 -2.55
N ILE A 13 -26.65 -12.32 -3.49
CA ILE A 13 -25.21 -12.47 -3.36
C ILE A 13 -24.55 -11.31 -4.09
N TRP A 14 -23.93 -10.38 -3.35
CA TRP A 14 -23.23 -9.23 -3.92
C TRP A 14 -21.73 -9.50 -4.01
N GLY A 15 -21.23 -9.65 -5.23
CA GLY A 15 -19.80 -9.83 -5.50
C GLY A 15 -19.10 -8.53 -5.87
N GLY A 16 -19.29 -7.46 -5.07
CA GLY A 16 -18.83 -6.11 -5.38
C GLY A 16 -17.39 -6.04 -5.91
N LYS A 17 -17.20 -5.40 -7.06
CA LYS A 17 -15.88 -5.10 -7.64
C LYS A 17 -15.44 -3.73 -7.16
N ASP A 18 -14.16 -3.61 -6.79
CA ASP A 18 -13.54 -2.35 -6.36
C ASP A 18 -14.33 -1.61 -5.25
N VAL A 19 -14.75 -2.37 -4.23
CA VAL A 19 -15.52 -1.85 -3.08
C VAL A 19 -14.86 -0.63 -2.41
N PRO A 20 -13.52 -0.55 -2.24
CA PRO A 20 -12.89 0.65 -1.70
C PRO A 20 -13.17 1.92 -2.53
N SER A 21 -13.28 1.79 -3.85
CA SER A 21 -13.61 2.90 -4.75
C SER A 21 -15.04 3.40 -4.58
N GLN A 22 -15.92 2.63 -3.90
CA GLN A 22 -17.28 3.06 -3.54
C GLN A 22 -17.29 4.00 -2.33
N LEU A 23 -16.19 4.05 -1.56
CA LEU A 23 -15.93 5.03 -0.50
C LEU A 23 -14.62 5.78 -0.78
N PRO A 24 -14.52 6.49 -1.92
CA PRO A 24 -13.25 6.91 -2.50
C PRO A 24 -12.48 7.89 -1.60
N PHE A 25 -13.18 8.77 -0.89
CA PHE A 25 -12.56 9.74 0.02
C PHE A 25 -11.83 9.03 1.17
N HIS A 26 -12.51 8.15 1.90
CA HIS A 26 -11.93 7.45 3.05
C HIS A 26 -10.86 6.43 2.62
N ALA A 27 -11.09 5.72 1.52
CA ALA A 27 -10.10 4.80 0.97
C ALA A 27 -8.80 5.54 0.60
N SER A 28 -8.91 6.70 -0.07
CA SER A 28 -7.75 7.52 -0.44
C SER A 28 -7.03 8.08 0.78
N PHE A 29 -7.77 8.55 1.79
CA PHE A 29 -7.18 9.08 3.03
C PHE A 29 -6.43 8.02 3.84
N LEU A 30 -6.97 6.81 3.94
CA LEU A 30 -6.28 5.71 4.62
C LEU A 30 -5.06 5.24 3.82
N TYR A 31 -5.18 5.17 2.50
CA TYR A 31 -4.06 4.80 1.63
C TYR A 31 -2.92 5.82 1.69
N SER A 32 -3.22 7.12 1.66
CA SER A 32 -2.19 8.16 1.74
C SER A 32 -1.40 8.09 3.05
N ARG A 33 -2.06 7.76 4.16
CA ARG A 33 -1.40 7.52 5.46
C ARG A 33 -0.42 6.34 5.39
N ASN A 34 -0.79 5.25 4.70
CA ASN A 34 0.12 4.12 4.50
C ASN A 34 1.35 4.52 3.69
N VAL A 35 1.16 5.30 2.61
CA VAL A 35 2.27 5.79 1.77
C VAL A 35 3.19 6.71 2.55
N VAL A 36 2.65 7.65 3.33
CA VAL A 36 3.44 8.55 4.17
C VAL A 36 4.24 7.78 5.22
N ASN A 37 3.61 6.80 5.89
CA ASN A 37 4.30 5.99 6.89
C ASN A 37 5.47 5.21 6.29
N LEU A 38 5.29 4.64 5.09
CA LEU A 38 6.37 3.94 4.38
C LEU A 38 7.49 4.90 3.97
N LEU A 39 7.16 6.08 3.43
CA LEU A 39 8.15 7.10 3.06
C LEU A 39 8.96 7.60 4.27
N SER A 40 8.33 7.68 5.45
CA SER A 40 9.03 8.00 6.69
C SER A 40 10.08 6.95 7.07
N LEU A 41 9.91 5.68 6.69
CA LEU A 41 10.95 4.66 6.87
C LEU A 41 12.10 4.82 5.88
N PHE A 42 11.83 5.28 4.65
CA PHE A 42 12.84 5.52 3.62
C PHE A 42 13.64 6.80 3.82
N THR A 43 13.32 7.61 4.81
CA THR A 43 13.92 8.93 4.98
C THR A 43 14.52 9.07 6.37
N THR A 44 15.72 9.63 6.41
CA THR A 44 16.27 10.12 7.67
C THR A 44 15.68 11.52 7.90
N PRO A 45 14.93 11.74 8.99
CA PRO A 45 14.37 13.05 9.29
C PRO A 45 15.50 14.06 9.46
N ALA A 46 15.22 15.32 9.08
CA ALA A 46 16.18 16.39 9.28
C ALA A 46 16.51 16.52 10.77
N LYS A 47 17.80 16.41 11.09
CA LYS A 47 18.31 16.54 12.44
C LYS A 47 19.60 17.34 12.38
N ASP A 48 19.72 18.32 13.25
CA ASP A 48 20.84 19.26 13.27
C ASP A 48 21.04 19.92 11.90
N ASP A 49 22.27 19.94 11.36
CA ASP A 49 22.61 20.49 10.03
C ASP A 49 22.34 19.50 8.87
N GLN A 50 21.78 18.33 9.13
CA GLN A 50 21.50 17.33 8.09
C GLN A 50 20.10 17.51 7.50
N LYS A 51 20.04 17.73 6.18
CA LYS A 51 18.80 17.77 5.42
C LYS A 51 18.17 16.38 5.36
N VAL A 52 16.86 16.35 5.08
CA VAL A 52 16.16 15.09 4.77
C VAL A 52 16.92 14.37 3.67
N ALA A 53 17.35 13.16 3.97
CA ALA A 53 18.09 12.30 3.05
C ALA A 53 17.31 11.01 2.87
N PHE A 54 17.41 10.45 1.66
CA PHE A 54 16.86 9.14 1.37
C PHE A 54 17.80 8.08 1.95
N ASN A 55 17.29 7.25 2.84
CA ASN A 55 18.00 6.17 3.50
C ASN A 55 17.24 4.86 3.25
N LEU A 56 17.61 4.16 2.17
CA LEU A 56 17.09 2.83 1.87
C LEU A 56 17.90 1.79 2.65
N ASP A 57 17.45 1.49 3.87
CA ASP A 57 17.99 0.39 4.65
C ASP A 57 17.28 -0.91 4.26
N PHE A 58 17.98 -1.82 3.58
CA PHE A 58 17.43 -3.11 3.19
C PHE A 58 17.55 -4.19 4.27
N GLU A 59 18.16 -3.89 5.42
CA GLU A 59 18.10 -4.75 6.60
C GLU A 59 16.77 -4.57 7.37
N ASP A 60 16.06 -3.45 7.13
CA ASP A 60 14.69 -3.26 7.60
C ASP A 60 13.74 -4.21 6.83
N GLU A 61 13.03 -5.05 7.57
CA GLU A 61 12.14 -6.08 7.02
C GLU A 61 10.98 -5.48 6.19
N ILE A 62 10.51 -4.30 6.55
CA ILE A 62 9.40 -3.60 5.88
C ILE A 62 9.90 -3.04 4.54
N ILE A 63 11.08 -2.42 4.54
CA ILE A 63 11.70 -1.88 3.33
C ILE A 63 12.03 -3.02 2.36
N ASN A 64 12.64 -4.09 2.86
CA ASN A 64 13.00 -5.24 2.02
C ASN A 64 11.78 -5.99 1.49
N GLY A 65 10.72 -6.12 2.29
CA GLY A 65 9.45 -6.73 1.89
C GLY A 65 8.68 -5.92 0.85
N ALA A 66 8.71 -4.58 0.97
CA ALA A 66 8.02 -3.69 0.04
C ALA A 66 8.78 -3.51 -1.30
N ALA A 67 10.11 -3.63 -1.30
CA ALA A 67 10.94 -3.41 -2.48
C ALA A 67 10.97 -4.64 -3.40
N VAL A 68 10.20 -4.60 -4.50
CA VAL A 68 10.19 -5.67 -5.53
C VAL A 68 11.32 -5.56 -6.56
N THR A 69 11.96 -4.39 -6.69
CA THR A 69 13.09 -4.14 -7.60
C THR A 69 13.93 -2.98 -7.09
N HIS A 70 15.24 -3.02 -7.32
CA HIS A 70 16.15 -1.91 -7.05
C HIS A 70 17.40 -2.04 -7.93
N ALA A 71 17.93 -0.91 -8.41
CA ALA A 71 19.15 -0.86 -9.23
C ALA A 71 19.14 -1.85 -10.42
N GLY A 72 17.99 -2.00 -11.10
CA GLY A 72 17.85 -2.90 -12.25
C GLY A 72 17.76 -4.39 -11.91
N SER A 73 17.78 -4.76 -10.63
CA SER A 73 17.67 -6.14 -10.16
C SER A 73 16.35 -6.37 -9.43
N ARG A 74 15.69 -7.49 -9.73
CA ARG A 74 14.52 -7.93 -8.98
C ARG A 74 14.90 -8.22 -7.53
N ARG A 75 14.04 -7.82 -6.61
CA ARG A 75 14.11 -8.07 -5.16
C ARG A 75 12.84 -8.80 -4.71
N GLY A 76 12.90 -9.42 -3.55
CA GLY A 76 11.79 -10.20 -2.99
C GLY A 76 12.09 -11.71 -2.94
N ALA A 77 11.68 -12.32 -1.84
CA ALA A 77 11.70 -13.75 -1.63
C ALA A 77 10.77 -14.45 -2.64
N LYS A 78 11.15 -15.66 -3.04
CA LYS A 78 10.19 -16.66 -3.54
C LYS A 78 9.23 -17.03 -2.43
#